data_AF-A0A183PTR5-F1
#
_entry.id   AF-A0A183PTR5-F1
#
_cell.length_a   1.000
_cell.length_b   1.000
_cell.length_c   1.000
_cell.angle_alpha   90.00
_cell.angle_beta   90.00
_cell.angle_gamma   90.00
#
_symmetry.space_group_name_H-M   'P 1'
#
loop_
_entity.id
_entity.type
_entity.pdbx_description
1 polymer ?
#
loop_
_entity_poly.entity_id
_entity_poly.type
_entity_poly.pdbx_seq_one_letter_code
_entity_poly.pdbx_strand_id
1 'polypeptide(L)'
;MNPPDVEAAHTDLPIYVNAPTTEEVRMVIRQIKSGIAARLDNIQAEALKSDIELTTNMLHLLFRKILEEEQMPMDWKEGHLVKIPKKRDLSKCEN
;
A
#
# COMPACT_ATOMS: atom_id res chain seq x y z
N MET A 1 -10.00 45.04 -1.31
CA MET A 1 -8.89 44.22 -1.85
C MET A 1 -9.49 42.86 -2.17
N ASN A 2 -9.40 42.43 -3.43
CA ASN A 2 -9.86 41.10 -3.82
C ASN A 2 -8.75 40.08 -3.53
N PRO A 3 -9.09 38.86 -3.08
CA PRO A 3 -8.09 37.81 -2.90
C PRO A 3 -7.47 37.45 -4.27
N PRO A 4 -6.19 37.03 -4.29
CA PRO A 4 -5.57 36.53 -5.51
C PRO A 4 -6.33 35.29 -5.99
N ASP A 5 -6.77 35.31 -7.24
CA ASP A 5 -7.34 34.15 -7.92
C ASP A 5 -6.20 33.15 -8.16
N VAL A 6 -6.05 32.19 -7.26
CA VAL A 6 -5.12 31.09 -7.42
C VAL A 6 -5.80 30.11 -8.35
N GLU A 7 -5.48 30.23 -9.63
CA GLU A 7 -5.81 29.24 -10.66
C GLU A 7 -5.19 27.90 -10.23
N ALA A 8 -6.01 27.06 -9.61
CA ALA A 8 -5.61 25.71 -9.28
C ALA A 8 -5.35 24.98 -10.59
N ALA A 9 -4.09 24.61 -10.82
CA ALA A 9 -3.76 23.64 -11.85
C ALA A 9 -4.45 22.33 -11.48
N HIS A 10 -5.68 22.16 -11.97
CA HIS A 10 -6.35 20.88 -12.00
C HIS A 10 -5.55 20.02 -12.96
N THR A 11 -4.49 19.40 -12.44
CA THR A 11 -3.97 18.18 -13.02
C THR A 11 -5.07 17.15 -12.84
N ASP A 12 -6.03 17.19 -13.76
CA ASP A 12 -6.90 16.07 -14.09
C ASP A 12 -6.00 14.96 -14.63
N LEU A 13 -5.16 14.38 -13.77
CA LEU A 13 -4.86 12.98 -13.95
C LEU A 13 -6.20 12.30 -13.70
N PRO A 14 -6.83 11.69 -14.72
CA PRO A 14 -7.99 10.87 -14.47
C PRO A 14 -7.54 9.78 -13.53
N ILE A 15 -7.89 9.92 -12.25
CA ILE A 15 -7.80 8.82 -11.29
C ILE A 15 -8.78 7.81 -11.86
N TYR A 16 -8.24 6.77 -12.50
CA TYR A 16 -9.04 5.71 -13.07
C TYR A 16 -9.66 4.96 -11.89
N VAL A 17 -10.88 5.37 -11.52
CA VAL A 17 -11.67 4.85 -10.40
C VAL A 17 -12.26 3.46 -10.68
N ASN A 18 -11.68 2.71 -11.62
CA ASN A 18 -12.11 1.35 -11.89
C ASN A 18 -11.25 0.37 -11.11
N ALA A 19 -11.83 -0.79 -10.77
CA ALA A 19 -11.11 -1.83 -10.06
C ALA A 19 -9.88 -2.27 -10.87
N PRO A 20 -8.70 -2.43 -10.25
CA PRO A 20 -7.53 -2.95 -10.94
C PRO A 20 -7.83 -4.32 -11.56
N THR A 21 -7.40 -4.53 -12.79
CA THR A 21 -7.53 -5.84 -13.44
C THR A 21 -6.64 -6.88 -12.76
N THR A 22 -7.01 -8.15 -12.86
CA THR A 22 -6.20 -9.25 -12.32
C THR A 22 -4.80 -9.31 -12.94
N GLU A 23 -4.66 -8.93 -14.22
CA GLU A 23 -3.36 -8.93 -14.91
C GLU A 23 -2.46 -7.78 -14.43
N GLU A 24 -3.01 -6.59 -14.19
CA GLU A 24 -2.26 -5.48 -13.58
C GLU A 24 -1.73 -5.86 -12.20
N VAL A 25 -2.58 -6.45 -11.36
CA VAL A 25 -2.18 -6.92 -10.02
C VAL A 25 -1.08 -7.99 -10.12
N ARG A 26 -1.24 -8.96 -11.02
CA ARG A 26 -0.23 -9.99 -11.28
C ARG A 26 1.11 -9.40 -11.70
N MET A 27 1.10 -8.42 -12.62
CA MET A 27 2.30 -7.74 -13.09
C MET A 27 3.00 -6.99 -11.95
N VAL A 28 2.24 -6.26 -11.13
CA VAL A 28 2.79 -5.52 -10.00
C VAL A 28 3.42 -6.47 -8.97
N ILE A 29 2.76 -7.58 -8.62
CA ILE A 29 3.32 -8.59 -7.69
C ILE A 29 4.69 -9.09 -8.17
N ARG A 30 4.84 -9.37 -9.47
CA ARG A 30 6.11 -9.80 -10.07
C ARG A 30 7.21 -8.72 -9.95
N GLN A 31 6.82 -7.45 -10.01
CA GLN A 31 7.72 -6.29 -9.96
C GLN A 31 8.09 -5.87 -8.52
N ILE A 32 7.41 -6.37 -7.48
CA ILE A 32 7.74 -6.06 -6.07
C ILE A 32 9.23 -6.37 -5.84
N LYS A 33 9.98 -5.45 -5.21
CA LYS A 33 11.39 -5.70 -4.87
C LYS A 33 11.49 -6.66 -3.68
N SER A 34 12.34 -7.67 -3.81
CA SER A 34 12.73 -8.52 -2.68
C SER A 34 13.68 -7.76 -1.76
N GLY A 35 13.59 -8.00 -0.44
CA GLY A 35 14.52 -7.41 0.54
C GLY A 35 14.16 -6.01 1.07
N ILE A 36 12.93 -5.52 0.88
CA ILE A 36 12.40 -4.43 1.72
C ILE A 36 12.28 -4.99 3.14
N ALA A 37 12.87 -4.31 4.13
CA ALA A 37 12.84 -4.74 5.53
C ALA A 37 11.41 -5.07 5.94
N ALA A 38 11.21 -6.28 6.45
CA ALA A 38 9.93 -6.72 6.99
C ALA A 38 9.52 -5.73 8.09
N ARG A 39 8.55 -4.87 7.78
CA ARG A 39 7.80 -4.17 8.83
C ARG A 39 7.00 -5.23 9.58
N LEU A 40 6.65 -4.92 10.84
CA LEU A 40 6.06 -5.78 11.88
C LEU A 40 5.29 -7.04 11.44
N ASP A 41 4.54 -6.98 10.35
CA ASP A 41 3.66 -8.05 9.88
C ASP A 41 4.41 -9.19 9.17
N ASN A 42 5.72 -9.07 8.94
CA ASN A 42 6.55 -10.11 8.32
C ASN A 42 6.01 -10.64 6.98
N ILE A 43 5.12 -9.89 6.31
CA ILE A 43 4.63 -10.21 4.97
C ILE A 43 5.80 -9.99 4.01
N GLN A 44 6.56 -11.06 3.82
CA GLN A 44 7.73 -11.03 2.97
C GLN A 44 7.26 -10.81 1.53
N ALA A 45 7.93 -9.92 0.80
CA ALA A 45 7.75 -9.78 -0.64
C ALA A 45 7.86 -11.15 -1.36
N GLU A 46 8.62 -12.09 -0.80
CA GLU A 46 8.73 -13.47 -1.28
C GLU A 46 7.45 -14.28 -1.08
N ALA A 47 6.69 -14.09 0.00
CA ALA A 47 5.42 -14.77 0.21
C ALA A 47 4.36 -14.31 -0.80
N LEU A 48 4.35 -13.02 -1.14
CA LEU A 48 3.50 -12.48 -2.19
C LEU A 48 3.87 -13.02 -3.58
N LYS A 49 5.14 -13.38 -3.79
CA LYS A 49 5.66 -13.95 -5.04
C LYS A 49 5.59 -15.47 -5.11
N SER A 50 5.51 -16.18 -3.99
CA SER A 50 5.51 -17.65 -3.96
C SER A 50 4.21 -18.24 -4.48
N ASP A 51 3.08 -17.57 -4.23
CA ASP A 51 1.77 -17.93 -4.77
C ASP A 51 1.11 -16.72 -5.43
N ILE A 52 1.55 -16.43 -6.65
CA ILE A 52 1.10 -15.27 -7.43
C ILE A 52 -0.40 -15.34 -7.71
N GLU A 53 -0.94 -16.52 -7.97
CA GLU A 53 -2.35 -16.66 -8.34
C GLU A 53 -3.27 -16.42 -7.14
N LEU A 54 -2.98 -17.06 -6.01
CA LEU A 54 -3.70 -16.83 -4.76
C LEU A 54 -3.61 -15.35 -4.33
N THR A 55 -2.40 -14.78 -4.36
CA THR A 55 -2.16 -13.39 -3.97
C THR A 55 -2.88 -12.41 -4.89
N THR A 56 -2.88 -12.67 -6.20
CA THR A 56 -3.60 -11.86 -7.19
C THR A 56 -5.10 -11.88 -6.92
N ASN A 57 -5.67 -13.06 -6.67
CA ASN A 57 -7.11 -13.22 -6.42
C ASN A 57 -7.53 -12.53 -5.12
N MET A 58 -6.74 -12.66 -4.04
CA MET A 58 -7.01 -11.99 -2.77
C MET A 58 -6.95 -10.46 -2.90
N LEU A 59 -5.90 -9.94 -3.53
CA LEU A 59 -5.73 -8.50 -3.72
C LEU A 59 -6.80 -7.91 -4.63
N HIS A 60 -7.14 -8.59 -5.73
CA HIS A 60 -8.19 -8.15 -6.64
C HIS A 60 -9.57 -8.11 -5.94
N LEU A 61 -9.89 -9.10 -5.11
CA LEU A 61 -11.11 -9.10 -4.31
C LEU A 61 -11.13 -7.95 -3.28
N LEU A 62 -10.01 -7.72 -2.61
CA LEU A 62 -9.87 -6.65 -1.63
C LEU A 62 -10.04 -5.27 -2.27
N PHE A 63 -9.37 -5.00 -3.39
CA PHE A 63 -9.50 -3.74 -4.12
C PHE A 63 -10.92 -3.51 -4.61
N ARG A 64 -11.60 -4.56 -5.09
CA ARG A 64 -13.01 -4.46 -5.49
C ARG A 64 -13.90 -4.07 -4.31
N LYS A 65 -13.74 -4.73 -3.15
CA LYS A 65 -14.51 -4.40 -1.95
C LYS A 65 -14.27 -2.97 -1.46
N ILE A 66 -13.01 -2.55 -1.41
CA ILE A 66 -12.66 -1.18 -1.00
C ILE A 66 -13.25 -0.15 -1.96
N LEU A 67 -13.25 -0.44 -3.27
CA LEU A 67 -13.74 0.49 -4.29
C LEU A 67 -15.28 0.52 -4.40
N GLU A 68 -15.96 -0.62 -4.32
CA GLU A 68 -17.42 -0.71 -4.49
C GLU A 68 -18.17 -0.42 -3.18
N GLU A 69 -17.65 -0.87 -2.04
CA GLU A 69 -18.31 -0.73 -0.74
C GLU A 69 -17.78 0.46 0.07
N GLU A 70 -16.70 1.11 -0.37
CA GLU A 70 -15.95 2.12 0.40
C GLU A 70 -15.54 1.65 1.81
N GLN A 71 -15.58 0.34 2.05
CA GLN A 71 -15.27 -0.25 3.34
C GLN A 71 -13.78 -0.58 3.42
N MET A 72 -13.05 0.25 4.17
CA MET A 72 -11.67 -0.03 4.52
C MET A 72 -11.61 -1.01 5.71
N PRO A 73 -10.71 -2.02 5.69
CA PRO A 73 -10.50 -2.89 6.84
C PRO A 73 -10.28 -2.07 8.11
N MET A 74 -10.97 -2.43 9.19
CA MET A 74 -10.92 -1.66 10.44
C MET A 74 -9.51 -1.57 11.00
N ASP A 75 -8.72 -2.64 10.83
CA ASP A 75 -7.32 -2.70 11.27
C ASP A 75 -6.43 -1.66 10.56
N TRP A 76 -6.80 -1.20 9.36
CA TRP A 76 -6.05 -0.16 8.65
C TRP A 76 -6.31 1.25 9.19
N LYS A 77 -7.36 1.42 10.00
CA LYS A 77 -7.61 2.67 10.74
C LYS A 77 -6.73 2.77 11.99
N GLU A 78 -6.09 1.67 12.40
CA GLU A 78 -5.20 1.60 13.55
C GLU A 78 -3.72 1.60 13.13
N GLY A 79 -3.04 2.72 13.36
CA GLY A 79 -1.62 2.87 13.02
C GLY A 79 -0.71 2.39 14.14
N HIS A 80 0.12 1.38 13.88
CA HIS A 80 1.19 0.97 14.80
C HIS A 80 2.48 1.77 14.56
N LEU A 81 2.96 2.46 15.60
CA LEU A 81 4.18 3.26 15.61
C LEU A 81 5.40 2.39 15.94
N VAL A 82 6.29 2.23 14.97
CA VAL A 82 7.54 1.48 15.12
C VAL A 82 8.70 2.45 15.19
N LYS A 83 9.41 2.49 16.32
CA LYS A 83 10.63 3.28 16.45
C LYS A 83 11.77 2.54 15.76
N ILE A 84 12.21 3.02 14.61
CA ILE A 84 13.43 2.52 13.96
C ILE A 84 14.62 3.26 14.58
N PRO A 85 15.53 2.58 15.31
CA PRO A 85 16.70 3.24 15.89
C PRO A 85 17.60 3.76 14.76
N LYS A 86 18.03 5.02 14.89
CA LYS A 86 19.06 5.58 13.98
C LYS A 86 20.38 4.84 14.23
N LYS A 87 21.14 4.61 13.16
CA LYS A 87 22.40 3.81 13.07
C LYS A 87 23.52 4.11 14.11
N ARG A 88 23.31 5.01 15.07
CA ARG A 88 24.31 5.43 16.05
C ARG A 88 24.04 5.00 17.49
N ASP A 89 22.81 4.65 17.85
CA ASP A 89 22.48 4.21 19.22
C ASP A 89 21.65 2.93 19.19
N LEU A 90 22.34 1.80 19.31
CA LEU A 90 21.78 0.45 19.47
C LEU A 90 21.44 0.13 20.93
N SER A 91 21.55 1.09 21.84
CA SER A 91 21.52 0.86 23.29
C SER A 91 20.13 0.62 23.88
N LYS A 92 19.05 0.75 23.08
CA LYS A 92 17.66 0.64 23.56
C LYS A 92 16.75 0.00 22.51
N CYS A 93 16.97 -1.28 22.25
CA CYS A 93 15.96 -2.14 21.64
C CYS A 93 15.59 -3.21 22.66
N GLU A 94 14.58 -2.94 23.48
CA GLU A 94 13.82 -3.98 24.17
C GLU A 94 12.51 -4.18 23.42
N ASN A 95 12.13 -5.45 23.31
CA ASN A 95 10.95 -5.97 22.63
C ASN A 95 9.73 -5.86 23.56
#